data_AF-A0A957BVG0-F1
#
_entry.id   AF-A0A957BVG0-F1
#
_cell.length_a   1.000
_cell.length_b   1.000
_cell.length_c   1.000
_cell.angle_alpha   90.00
_cell.angle_beta   90.00
_cell.angle_gamma   90.00
#
_symmetry.space_group_name_H-M   'P 1'
#
loop_
_entity.id
_entity.type
_entity.pdbx_description
1 polymer ?
#
loop_
_entity_poly.entity_id
_entity_poly.type
_entity_poly.pdbx_seq_one_letter_code
_entity_poly.pdbx_strand_id
1 'polypeptide(L)'
;VGVMTTLAAFAPGTEATMTAALLGVFGLATAASLIHFAPGRLIEQSRSSLTALRMSSEAREAVERVRRRGNNLHGSVLLLDVGLITALSGPEGLIMRRARELSKDDDGVRPFAVLHVSPEDADRRSIIRFEFIDSDGQVCYVHEMNTYLRDGEMNLLADHQMALYGNDRVHAGEWDMRVYVDNRLVGAHMFSVSPSLEDRFPRAAQERAARRLSEQDREQETPLRLEDLLREQTRQRRER
;
A
#
# COMPACT_ATOMS: atom_id res chain seq x y z
N VAL A 1 50.27 -3.62 0.27
CA VAL A 1 51.05 -3.65 -0.99
C VAL A 1 51.77 -2.32 -1.26
N GLY A 2 51.11 -1.16 -1.13
CA GLY A 2 51.76 0.15 -1.38
C GLY A 2 52.94 0.53 -0.46
N VAL A 3 53.08 -0.11 0.72
CA VAL A 3 54.22 0.12 1.63
C VAL A 3 55.46 -0.72 1.25
N MET A 4 55.28 -1.80 0.48
CA MET A 4 56.40 -2.66 0.04
C MET A 4 57.14 -2.08 -1.17
N THR A 5 56.42 -1.38 -2.07
CA THR A 5 57.02 -0.75 -3.25
C THR A 5 57.81 0.51 -2.92
N THR A 6 57.40 1.28 -1.90
CA THR A 6 58.16 2.45 -1.42
C THR A 6 59.43 2.06 -0.68
N LEU A 7 59.46 0.93 0.05
CA LEU A 7 60.68 0.44 0.70
C LEU A 7 61.72 -0.11 -0.29
N ALA A 8 61.29 -0.75 -1.38
CA ALA A 8 62.21 -1.31 -2.37
C ALA A 8 62.94 -0.24 -3.21
N ALA A 9 62.36 0.95 -3.38
CA ALA A 9 62.99 2.06 -4.13
C ALA A 9 64.11 2.78 -3.35
N PHE A 10 64.19 2.59 -2.03
CA PHE A 10 65.18 3.23 -1.15
C PHE A 10 66.20 2.24 -0.54
N ALA A 11 66.13 0.96 -0.88
CA ALA A 11 67.09 -0.04 -0.41
C ALA A 11 68.41 0.06 -1.18
N PRO A 12 69.56 0.31 -0.52
CA PRO A 12 70.86 0.34 -1.19
C PRO A 12 71.22 -1.08 -1.67
N GLY A 13 71.29 -1.28 -2.98
CA GLY A 13 71.71 -2.55 -3.60
C GLY A 13 70.77 -3.15 -4.65
N THR A 14 69.66 -2.51 -4.99
CA THR A 14 68.74 -3.00 -6.03
C THR A 14 69.19 -2.59 -7.44
N GLU A 15 69.37 -3.55 -8.34
CA GLU A 15 69.60 -3.29 -9.77
C GLU A 15 68.45 -2.48 -10.38
N ALA A 16 68.77 -1.46 -11.18
CA ALA A 16 67.82 -0.52 -11.77
C ALA A 16 66.70 -1.18 -12.62
N THR A 17 66.96 -2.39 -13.12
CA THR A 17 66.01 -3.23 -13.87
C THR A 17 64.87 -3.73 -12.97
N MET A 18 65.15 -4.05 -11.71
CA MET A 18 64.19 -4.63 -10.78
C MET A 18 63.22 -3.56 -10.23
N THR A 19 63.71 -2.35 -9.98
CA THR A 19 62.87 -1.20 -9.63
C THR A 19 61.96 -0.76 -10.77
N ALA A 20 62.46 -0.78 -12.01
CA ALA A 20 61.64 -0.49 -13.20
C ALA A 20 60.52 -1.53 -13.38
N ALA A 21 60.81 -2.82 -13.20
CA ALA A 21 59.81 -3.89 -13.27
C ALA A 21 58.73 -3.75 -12.19
N LEU A 22 59.12 -3.44 -10.94
CA LEU A 22 58.17 -3.24 -9.84
C LEU A 22 57.26 -2.02 -10.06
N LEU A 23 57.81 -0.91 -10.57
CA LEU A 23 57.03 0.27 -10.96
C LEU A 23 56.07 -0.05 -12.11
N GLY A 24 56.51 -0.84 -13.09
CA GLY A 24 55.67 -1.28 -14.20
C GLY A 24 54.47 -2.12 -13.73
N VAL A 25 54.71 -3.11 -12.86
CA VAL A 25 53.64 -3.96 -12.29
C VAL A 25 52.70 -3.16 -11.40
N PHE A 26 53.24 -2.25 -10.58
CA PHE A 26 52.41 -1.37 -9.75
C PHE A 26 51.55 -0.43 -10.61
N GLY A 27 52.12 0.18 -11.64
CA GLY A 27 51.41 1.01 -12.61
C GLY A 27 50.27 0.25 -13.28
N LEU A 28 50.54 -0.97 -13.76
CA LEU A 28 49.54 -1.86 -14.35
C LEU A 28 48.43 -2.23 -13.36
N ALA A 29 48.77 -2.54 -12.10
CA ALA A 29 47.80 -2.86 -11.06
C ALA A 29 46.91 -1.65 -10.69
N THR A 30 47.50 -0.45 -10.61
CA THR A 30 46.74 0.78 -10.36
C THR A 30 45.82 1.14 -11.54
N ALA A 31 46.30 0.99 -12.78
CA ALA A 31 45.49 1.21 -13.98
C ALA A 31 44.34 0.19 -14.07
N ALA A 32 44.61 -1.09 -13.81
CA ALA A 32 43.59 -2.13 -13.76
C ALA A 32 42.54 -1.88 -12.67
N SER A 33 42.96 -1.38 -11.50
CA SER A 33 42.04 -1.02 -10.41
C SER A 33 41.17 0.19 -10.73
N LEU A 34 41.67 1.17 -11.49
CA LEU A 34 40.89 2.32 -11.95
C LEU A 34 39.90 1.94 -13.05
N ILE A 35 40.24 0.99 -13.93
CA ILE A 35 39.34 0.48 -14.96
C ILE A 35 38.20 -0.36 -14.34
N HIS A 36 38.43 -0.97 -13.17
CA HIS A 36 37.40 -1.72 -12.43
C HIS A 36 36.47 -0.85 -11.56
N PHE A 37 36.66 0.48 -11.52
CA PHE A 37 35.67 1.39 -10.97
C PHE A 37 34.48 1.48 -11.93
N ALA A 38 33.52 0.56 -11.76
CA ALA A 38 32.35 0.43 -12.60
C ALA A 38 31.53 1.74 -12.64
N PRO A 39 31.56 2.52 -13.75
CA PRO A 39 30.84 3.79 -13.85
C PRO A 39 29.32 3.61 -13.73
N GLY A 40 28.80 2.40 -13.98
CA GLY A 40 27.39 2.07 -13.80
C GLY A 40 26.88 2.37 -12.39
N ARG A 41 27.66 2.09 -11.34
CA ARG A 41 27.21 2.29 -9.94
C ARG A 41 26.97 3.76 -9.59
N LEU A 42 27.76 4.67 -10.15
CA LEU A 42 27.59 6.11 -9.94
C LEU A 42 26.36 6.65 -10.67
N ILE A 43 26.07 6.13 -11.87
CA ILE A 43 24.88 6.49 -12.64
C ILE A 43 23.62 5.97 -11.93
N GLU A 44 23.62 4.72 -11.45
CA GLU A 44 22.54 4.12 -10.66
C GLU A 44 22.23 4.95 -9.39
N GLN A 45 23.29 5.37 -8.68
CA GLN A 45 23.16 6.17 -7.46
C GLN A 45 22.58 7.55 -7.75
N SER A 46 22.92 8.16 -8.89
CA SER A 46 22.32 9.43 -9.31
C SER A 46 20.83 9.27 -9.67
N ARG A 47 20.46 8.21 -10.40
CA ARG A 47 19.07 7.95 -10.82
C ARG A 47 18.16 7.63 -9.64
N SER A 48 18.61 6.77 -8.72
CA SER A 48 17.86 6.46 -7.49
C SER A 48 17.60 7.69 -6.63
N SER A 49 18.56 8.64 -6.56
CA SER A 49 18.36 9.91 -5.84
C SER A 49 17.30 10.80 -6.50
N LEU A 50 17.23 10.84 -7.84
CA LEU A 50 16.21 11.60 -8.57
C LEU A 50 14.82 10.97 -8.45
N THR A 51 14.76 9.63 -8.48
CA THR A 51 13.51 8.90 -8.26
C THR A 51 13.01 9.08 -6.82
N ALA A 52 13.89 9.12 -5.83
CA ALA A 52 13.52 9.38 -4.44
C ALA A 52 12.91 10.78 -4.22
N LEU A 53 13.25 11.76 -5.05
CA LEU A 53 12.62 13.08 -5.02
C LEU A 53 11.15 13.06 -5.48
N ARG A 54 10.74 12.04 -6.23
CA ARG A 54 9.34 11.84 -6.68
C ARG A 54 8.46 11.15 -5.63
N MET A 55 9.04 10.72 -4.51
CA MET A 55 8.26 10.08 -3.45
C MET A 55 7.28 11.07 -2.80
N SER A 56 6.03 10.65 -2.67
CA SER A 56 5.02 11.37 -1.89
C SER A 56 5.41 11.45 -0.42
N SER A 57 4.81 12.39 0.31
CA SER A 57 4.96 12.50 1.77
C SER A 57 4.58 11.21 2.48
N GLU A 58 3.49 10.58 2.04
CA GLU A 58 2.92 9.35 2.56
C GLU A 58 3.84 8.17 2.31
N ALA A 59 4.43 8.06 1.12
CA ALA A 59 5.40 7.02 0.81
C ALA A 59 6.69 7.20 1.60
N ARG A 60 7.17 8.43 1.78
CA ARG A 60 8.36 8.73 2.58
C ARG A 60 8.15 8.32 4.03
N GLU A 61 7.03 8.71 4.63
CA GLU A 61 6.65 8.30 6.00
C GLU A 61 6.55 6.77 6.11
N ALA A 62 5.89 6.12 5.14
CA ALA A 62 5.70 4.68 5.13
C ALA A 62 7.01 3.90 5.02
N VAL A 63 7.94 4.35 4.17
CA VAL A 63 9.27 3.77 4.00
C VAL A 63 10.12 3.98 5.26
N GLU A 64 10.07 5.17 5.86
CA GLU A 64 10.78 5.45 7.11
C GLU A 64 10.33 4.56 8.26
N ARG A 65 9.01 4.32 8.40
CA ARG A 65 8.46 3.40 9.41
C ARG A 65 8.99 1.98 9.23
N VAL A 66 9.11 1.51 7.99
CA VAL A 66 9.69 0.20 7.67
C VAL A 66 11.19 0.14 8.00
N ARG A 67 11.96 1.18 7.64
CA ARG A 67 13.38 1.28 7.97
C ARG A 67 13.63 1.23 9.48
N ARG A 68 12.80 1.91 10.27
CA ARG A 68 12.88 1.88 11.75
C ARG A 68 12.61 0.48 12.34
N ARG A 69 11.87 -0.39 11.64
CA ARG A 69 11.67 -1.80 12.04
C ARG A 69 12.84 -2.72 11.68
N GLY A 70 13.92 -2.20 11.11
CA GLY A 70 15.12 -2.98 10.78
C GLY A 70 15.00 -3.80 9.49
N ASN A 71 13.98 -3.54 8.67
CA ASN A 71 13.87 -4.21 7.38
C ASN A 71 14.78 -3.52 6.35
N ASN A 72 15.76 -4.24 5.83
CA ASN A 72 16.61 -3.75 4.77
C ASN A 72 15.84 -3.77 3.45
N LEU A 73 15.44 -2.59 2.99
CA LEU A 73 14.86 -2.43 1.66
C LEU A 73 15.96 -2.68 0.63
N HIS A 74 15.83 -3.74 -0.16
CA HIS A 74 16.64 -3.92 -1.36
C HIS A 74 16.29 -2.80 -2.36
N GLY A 75 17.29 -2.06 -2.83
CA GLY A 75 17.14 -0.80 -3.58
C GLY A 75 16.56 -0.93 -4.99
N SER A 76 16.17 -2.13 -5.41
CA SER A 76 15.66 -2.43 -6.75
C SER A 76 14.18 -2.11 -6.94
N VAL A 77 13.41 -1.99 -5.84
CA VAL A 77 12.01 -1.55 -5.86
C VAL A 77 11.85 -0.41 -4.86
N LEU A 78 11.40 0.75 -5.35
CA LEU A 78 11.18 1.94 -4.54
C LEU A 78 9.69 2.26 -4.47
N LEU A 79 9.18 2.53 -3.26
CA LEU A 79 7.80 2.99 -3.08
C LEU A 79 7.73 4.49 -3.38
N LEU A 80 7.01 4.89 -4.43
CA LEU A 80 6.81 6.28 -4.84
C LEU A 80 5.58 6.91 -4.20
N ASP A 81 4.47 6.19 -4.16
CA ASP A 81 3.24 6.66 -3.53
C ASP A 81 2.49 5.50 -2.89
N VAL A 82 1.65 5.80 -1.90
CA VAL A 82 0.90 4.82 -1.14
C VAL A 82 -0.33 5.48 -0.53
N GLY A 83 -1.44 4.75 -0.50
CA GLY A 83 -2.64 5.26 0.14
C GLY A 83 -3.86 4.38 -0.07
N LEU A 84 -5.01 4.98 0.20
CA LEU A 84 -6.30 4.32 0.19
C LEU A 84 -7.29 5.11 -0.65
N ILE A 85 -8.16 4.41 -1.37
CA ILE A 85 -9.31 4.97 -2.08
C ILE A 85 -10.56 4.46 -1.39
N THR A 86 -11.36 5.38 -0.84
CA THR A 86 -12.67 5.05 -0.28
C THR A 86 -13.73 5.17 -1.35
N ALA A 87 -14.71 4.27 -1.31
CA ALA A 87 -15.92 4.30 -2.09
C ALA A 87 -17.10 4.62 -1.16
N LEU A 88 -17.92 5.61 -1.55
CA LEU A 88 -19.16 5.95 -0.89
C LEU A 88 -20.27 6.05 -1.93
N SER A 89 -21.30 5.22 -1.78
CA SER A 89 -22.51 5.24 -2.59
C SER A 89 -23.54 6.12 -1.92
N GLY A 90 -23.96 7.17 -2.62
CA GLY A 90 -25.05 8.04 -2.20
C GLY A 90 -26.18 8.12 -3.23
N PRO A 91 -27.24 8.89 -2.94
CA PRO A 91 -28.32 9.15 -3.89
C PRO A 91 -27.83 9.76 -5.21
N GLU A 92 -26.74 10.54 -5.15
CA GLU A 92 -26.12 11.23 -6.29
C GLU A 92 -25.12 10.34 -7.06
N GLY A 93 -24.95 9.08 -6.65
CA GLY A 93 -24.05 8.12 -7.28
C GLY A 93 -22.84 7.74 -6.43
N LEU A 94 -21.83 7.16 -7.08
CA LEU A 94 -20.62 6.66 -6.45
C LEU A 94 -19.54 7.75 -6.39
N ILE A 95 -19.09 8.07 -5.18
CA ILE A 95 -17.99 8.99 -4.94
C ILE A 95 -16.76 8.17 -4.52
N MET A 96 -15.67 8.33 -5.27
CA MET A 96 -14.37 7.75 -4.93
C MET A 96 -13.38 8.86 -4.59
N ARG A 97 -12.68 8.73 -3.46
CA ARG A 97 -11.68 9.72 -3.03
C ARG A 97 -10.47 9.05 -2.40
N ARG A 98 -9.30 9.69 -2.53
CA ARG A 98 -8.13 9.35 -1.72
C ARG A 98 -8.42 9.73 -0.27
N ALA A 99 -8.14 8.84 0.67
CA ALA A 99 -8.41 9.06 2.07
C ALA A 99 -7.25 8.58 2.96
N ARG A 100 -7.00 9.33 4.05
CA ARG A 100 -6.17 8.90 5.18
C ARG A 100 -7.01 8.67 6.44
N GLU A 101 -8.22 9.22 6.46
CA GLU A 101 -9.25 8.96 7.45
C GLU A 101 -10.46 8.34 6.74
N LEU A 102 -10.83 7.15 7.19
CA LEU A 102 -11.97 6.37 6.70
C LEU A 102 -13.11 6.48 7.70
N SER A 103 -14.35 6.46 7.24
CA SER A 103 -15.51 6.28 8.11
C SER A 103 -16.01 4.83 8.04
N LYS A 104 -16.49 4.27 9.15
CA LYS A 104 -17.31 3.04 9.10
C LYS A 104 -18.60 3.21 8.29
N ASP A 105 -19.00 4.45 8.00
CA ASP A 105 -20.12 4.76 7.11
C ASP A 105 -19.76 4.72 5.61
N ASP A 106 -18.47 4.61 5.26
CA ASP A 106 -18.04 4.41 3.86
C ASP A 106 -18.37 2.96 3.42
N ASP A 107 -18.64 2.72 2.13
CA ASP A 107 -18.98 1.36 1.66
C ASP A 107 -17.77 0.43 1.73
N GLY A 108 -16.61 0.96 1.36
CA GLY A 108 -15.39 0.19 1.33
C GLY A 108 -14.16 1.01 1.02
N VAL A 109 -13.02 0.36 1.20
CA VAL A 109 -11.70 0.93 1.00
C VAL A 109 -10.83 0.02 0.16
N ARG A 110 -10.10 0.62 -0.78
CA ARG A 110 -9.21 -0.08 -1.70
C ARG A 110 -7.79 0.47 -1.56
N PRO A 111 -6.80 -0.38 -1.26
CA PRO A 111 -5.42 0.07 -1.19
C PRO A 111 -4.81 0.26 -2.57
N PHE A 112 -3.88 1.22 -2.65
CA PHE A 112 -3.03 1.40 -3.82
C PHE A 112 -1.59 1.72 -3.40
N ALA A 113 -0.66 1.40 -4.30
CA ALA A 113 0.74 1.77 -4.20
C ALA A 113 1.28 2.09 -5.59
N VAL A 114 2.24 3.01 -5.65
CA VAL A 114 3.01 3.31 -6.86
C VAL A 114 4.43 2.88 -6.59
N LEU A 115 4.95 1.97 -7.39
CA LEU A 115 6.30 1.45 -7.28
C LEU A 115 7.15 1.95 -8.44
N HIS A 116 8.42 2.23 -8.19
CA HIS A 116 9.43 2.32 -9.23
C HIS A 116 10.25 1.04 -9.21
N VAL A 117 10.27 0.32 -10.32
CA VAL A 117 11.02 -0.92 -10.49
C VAL A 117 12.27 -0.59 -11.31
N SER A 118 13.44 -0.95 -10.77
CA SER A 118 14.71 -0.83 -11.50
C SER A 118 14.79 -1.87 -12.63
N PRO A 119 15.55 -1.62 -13.71
CA PRO A 119 15.74 -2.57 -14.79
C PRO A 119 16.25 -3.96 -14.35
N GLU A 120 17.03 -4.03 -13.27
CA GLU A 120 17.56 -5.30 -12.73
C GLU A 120 16.48 -6.25 -12.20
N ASP A 121 15.34 -5.68 -11.78
CA ASP A 121 14.20 -6.39 -11.17
C ASP A 121 12.95 -6.35 -12.05
N ALA A 122 13.06 -5.79 -13.26
CA ALA A 122 12.01 -5.76 -14.26
C ALA A 122 11.84 -7.12 -14.96
N ASP A 123 10.76 -7.25 -15.74
CA ASP A 123 10.47 -8.40 -16.59
C ASP A 123 10.30 -9.75 -15.86
N ARG A 124 9.82 -9.68 -14.62
CA ARG A 124 9.48 -10.87 -13.84
C ARG A 124 8.10 -10.79 -13.22
N ARG A 125 7.53 -11.94 -12.90
CA ARG A 125 6.33 -12.04 -12.05
C ARG A 125 6.74 -11.85 -10.60
N SER A 126 5.98 -11.04 -9.88
CA SER A 126 6.15 -10.76 -8.47
C SER A 126 4.79 -10.82 -7.77
N ILE A 127 4.80 -11.22 -6.51
CA ILE A 127 3.60 -11.21 -5.67
C ILE A 127 3.57 -9.89 -4.90
N ILE A 128 2.56 -9.09 -5.19
CA ILE A 128 2.28 -7.86 -4.43
C ILE A 128 1.20 -8.20 -3.42
N ARG A 129 1.46 -7.90 -2.15
CA ARG A 129 0.50 -8.13 -1.07
C ARG A 129 0.19 -6.84 -0.32
N PHE A 130 -1.09 -6.54 -0.21
CA PHE A 130 -1.62 -5.51 0.67
C PHE A 130 -2.18 -6.16 1.93
N GLU A 131 -1.84 -5.63 3.09
CA GLU A 131 -2.40 -6.05 4.37
C GLU A 131 -2.94 -4.84 5.12
N PHE A 132 -4.10 -4.95 5.75
CA PHE A 132 -4.56 -4.01 6.76
C PHE A 132 -4.50 -4.64 8.14
N ILE A 133 -3.95 -3.88 9.07
CA ILE A 133 -3.77 -4.26 10.45
C ILE A 133 -4.49 -3.23 11.30
N ASP A 134 -5.36 -3.70 12.18
CA ASP A 134 -6.11 -2.84 13.08
C ASP A 134 -5.25 -2.33 14.26
N SER A 135 -5.88 -1.55 15.14
CA SER A 135 -5.26 -1.02 16.35
C SER A 135 -4.82 -2.09 17.34
N ASP A 136 -5.46 -3.26 17.30
CA ASP A 136 -5.15 -4.40 18.16
C ASP A 136 -4.04 -5.30 17.56
N GLY A 137 -3.52 -4.92 16.39
CA GLY A 137 -2.49 -5.66 15.68
C GLY A 137 -3.02 -6.88 14.91
N GLN A 138 -4.34 -7.04 14.79
CA GLN A 138 -4.96 -8.12 14.04
C GLN A 138 -5.01 -7.78 12.55
N VAL A 139 -4.76 -8.79 11.72
CA VAL A 139 -4.83 -8.65 10.26
C VAL A 139 -6.28 -8.81 9.82
N CYS A 140 -6.88 -7.72 9.36
CA CYS A 140 -8.31 -7.68 8.99
C CYS A 140 -8.54 -7.79 7.48
N TYR A 141 -7.52 -7.49 6.67
CA TYR A 141 -7.57 -7.60 5.22
C TYR A 141 -6.23 -8.07 4.70
N VAL A 142 -6.25 -9.03 3.78
CA VAL A 142 -5.09 -9.47 3.02
C VAL A 142 -5.53 -9.62 1.57
N HIS A 143 -4.79 -9.00 0.68
CA HIS A 143 -5.02 -9.16 -0.74
C HIS A 143 -3.68 -9.32 -1.48
N GLU A 144 -3.54 -10.45 -2.17
CA GLU A 144 -2.37 -10.81 -2.96
C GLU A 144 -2.72 -10.77 -4.45
N MET A 145 -1.85 -10.14 -5.24
CA MET A 145 -1.94 -10.10 -6.68
C MET A 145 -0.62 -10.54 -7.31
N ASN A 146 -0.72 -11.31 -8.39
CA ASN A 146 0.43 -11.69 -9.21
C ASN A 146 0.59 -10.65 -10.33
N THR A 147 1.63 -9.82 -10.23
CA THR A 147 1.87 -8.72 -11.16
C THR A 147 3.16 -8.96 -11.94
N TYR A 148 3.12 -8.70 -13.24
CA TYR A 148 4.32 -8.67 -14.06
C TYR A 148 4.99 -7.29 -13.91
N LEU A 149 6.15 -7.26 -13.25
CA LEU A 149 6.90 -6.04 -13.01
C LEU A 149 7.53 -5.55 -14.31
N ARG A 150 7.39 -4.25 -14.58
CA ARG A 150 7.99 -3.57 -15.72
C ARG A 150 8.91 -2.47 -15.21
N ASP A 151 9.98 -2.23 -15.94
CA ASP A 151 10.89 -1.11 -15.65
C ASP A 151 10.11 0.22 -15.59
N GLY A 152 10.45 1.04 -14.61
CA GLY A 152 9.84 2.35 -14.39
C GLY A 152 8.72 2.37 -13.36
N GLU A 153 7.80 3.33 -13.52
CA GLU A 153 6.72 3.60 -12.56
C GLU A 153 5.51 2.70 -12.83
N MET A 154 5.06 1.99 -11.80
CA MET A 154 3.93 1.07 -11.84
C MET A 154 2.88 1.46 -10.81
N ASN A 155 1.66 1.69 -11.28
CA ASN A 155 0.50 1.92 -10.42
C ASN A 155 -0.16 0.57 -10.11
N LEU A 156 -0.18 0.22 -8.83
CA LEU A 156 -0.76 -1.00 -8.31
C LEU A 156 -1.99 -0.64 -7.49
N LEU A 157 -3.13 -1.18 -7.91
CA LEU A 157 -4.41 -0.98 -7.26
C LEU A 157 -5.00 -2.35 -6.96
N ALA A 158 -5.46 -2.59 -5.73
CA ALA A 158 -6.18 -3.81 -5.42
C ALA A 158 -7.44 -3.94 -6.27
N ASP A 159 -7.69 -5.15 -6.76
CA ASP A 159 -8.90 -5.47 -7.51
C ASP A 159 -10.14 -5.52 -6.59
N HIS A 160 -9.95 -5.96 -5.34
CA HIS A 160 -10.98 -6.06 -4.31
C HIS A 160 -10.84 -4.97 -3.25
N GLN A 161 -11.98 -4.42 -2.82
CA GLN A 161 -12.06 -3.51 -1.69
C GLN A 161 -12.42 -4.26 -0.41
N MET A 162 -11.93 -3.77 0.74
CA MET A 162 -12.44 -4.17 2.05
C MET A 162 -13.76 -3.45 2.32
N ALA A 163 -14.82 -4.19 2.64
CA ALA A 163 -16.09 -3.58 3.07
C ALA A 163 -15.93 -2.93 4.45
N LEU A 164 -16.42 -1.69 4.57
CA LEU A 164 -16.40 -0.93 5.83
C LEU A 164 -17.80 -0.89 6.45
N TYR A 165 -18.79 -0.46 5.69
CA TYR A 165 -20.19 -0.43 6.13
C TYR A 165 -20.71 -1.82 6.48
N GLY A 166 -21.32 -1.96 7.66
CA GLY A 166 -21.89 -3.21 8.15
C GLY A 166 -20.88 -4.30 8.48
N ASN A 167 -19.57 -3.98 8.52
CA ASN A 167 -18.53 -4.95 8.86
C ASN A 167 -18.13 -4.85 10.33
N ASP A 168 -18.65 -5.76 11.16
CA ASP A 168 -18.38 -5.80 12.61
C ASP A 168 -16.92 -6.09 12.96
N ARG A 169 -16.13 -6.61 12.02
CA ARG A 169 -14.70 -6.87 12.19
C ARG A 169 -13.85 -5.60 12.05
N VAL A 170 -14.45 -4.49 11.61
CA VAL A 170 -13.76 -3.21 11.46
C VAL A 170 -14.00 -2.36 12.72
N HIS A 171 -12.95 -2.26 13.52
CA HIS A 171 -12.90 -1.41 14.70
C HIS A 171 -12.43 0.01 14.36
N ALA A 172 -12.99 0.99 15.06
CA ALA A 172 -12.50 2.36 14.99
C ALA A 172 -11.14 2.46 15.69
N GLY A 173 -10.23 3.28 15.16
CA GLY A 173 -8.89 3.45 15.71
C GLY A 173 -7.84 3.76 14.66
N GLU A 174 -6.57 3.63 15.04
CA GLU A 174 -5.43 3.74 14.14
C GLU A 174 -5.11 2.39 13.52
N TRP A 175 -4.90 2.38 12.21
CA TRP A 175 -4.65 1.19 11.40
C TRP A 175 -3.35 1.35 10.61
N ASP A 176 -2.71 0.23 10.32
CA ASP A 176 -1.51 0.14 9.49
C ASP A 176 -1.86 -0.62 8.20
N MET A 177 -1.68 0.03 7.04
CA MET A 177 -1.60 -0.65 5.75
C MET A 177 -0.15 -1.03 5.46
N ARG A 178 0.10 -2.31 5.17
CA ARG A 178 1.41 -2.80 4.74
C ARG A 178 1.38 -3.22 3.29
N VAL A 179 2.46 -2.90 2.59
CA VAL A 179 2.67 -3.30 1.18
C VAL A 179 3.90 -4.19 1.14
N TYR A 180 3.74 -5.37 0.56
CA TYR A 180 4.81 -6.34 0.36
C TYR A 180 5.04 -6.60 -1.12
N VAL A 181 6.30 -6.83 -1.47
CA VAL A 181 6.73 -7.28 -2.80
C VAL A 181 7.57 -8.53 -2.58
N ASP A 182 7.14 -9.68 -3.12
CA ASP A 182 7.78 -10.99 -2.91
C ASP A 182 8.06 -11.28 -1.43
N ASN A 183 7.04 -11.06 -0.59
CA ASN A 183 7.07 -11.26 0.86
C ASN A 183 8.04 -10.31 1.62
N ARG A 184 8.56 -9.27 0.96
CA ARG A 184 9.37 -8.20 1.57
C ARG A 184 8.52 -6.97 1.81
N LEU A 185 8.51 -6.47 3.05
CA LEU A 185 7.79 -5.25 3.42
C LEU A 185 8.46 -4.02 2.79
N VAL A 186 7.76 -3.34 1.87
CA VAL A 186 8.27 -2.14 1.18
C VAL A 186 7.72 -0.83 1.75
N GLY A 187 6.55 -0.87 2.40
CA GLY A 187 5.94 0.30 3.02
C GLY A 187 4.94 -0.07 4.11
N ALA A 188 4.84 0.79 5.14
CA ALA A 188 3.85 0.70 6.20
C ALA A 188 3.16 2.06 6.39
N HIS A 189 2.00 2.25 5.79
CA HIS A 189 1.23 3.50 5.78
C HIS A 189 0.16 3.48 6.88
N MET A 190 0.13 4.53 7.71
CA MET A 190 -0.82 4.66 8.82
C MET A 190 -2.04 5.48 8.40
N PHE A 191 -3.24 4.98 8.74
CA PHE A 191 -4.52 5.62 8.48
C PHE A 191 -5.46 5.42 9.66
N SER A 192 -6.49 6.24 9.79
CA SER A 192 -7.45 6.14 10.89
C SER A 192 -8.84 5.72 10.40
N VAL A 193 -9.55 4.98 11.23
CA VAL A 193 -10.94 4.58 11.03
C VAL A 193 -11.79 5.24 12.09
N SER A 194 -12.69 6.11 11.65
CA SER A 194 -13.65 6.84 12.46
C SER A 194 -14.89 5.95 12.71
N PRO A 195 -15.46 5.91 13.93
CA PRO A 195 -16.67 5.13 14.21
C PRO A 195 -17.87 5.68 13.43
N SER A 196 -18.84 4.81 13.14
CA SER A 196 -20.05 5.17 12.39
C SER A 196 -20.88 6.20 13.14
N LEU A 197 -21.74 6.93 12.44
CA LEU A 197 -22.70 7.82 13.09
C LEU A 197 -23.64 7.07 14.05
N GLU A 198 -23.96 5.81 13.75
CA GLU A 198 -24.78 4.96 14.62
C GLU A 198 -24.04 4.62 15.92
N ASP A 199 -22.74 4.30 15.83
CA ASP A 199 -21.88 4.03 16.98
C ASP A 199 -21.71 5.29 17.86
N ARG A 200 -21.63 6.47 17.25
CA ARG A 200 -21.45 7.76 17.96
C ARG A 200 -22.72 8.26 18.63
N PHE A 201 -23.89 8.03 18.04
CA PHE A 201 -25.16 8.56 18.51
C PHE A 201 -26.21 7.45 18.69
N PRO A 202 -26.04 6.56 19.70
CA PRO A 202 -26.91 5.40 19.88
C PRO A 202 -28.39 5.78 20.07
N ARG A 203 -28.67 6.92 20.72
CA ARG A 203 -30.06 7.42 20.86
C ARG A 203 -30.68 7.84 19.53
N ALA A 204 -29.93 8.54 18.69
CA ALA A 204 -30.40 8.96 17.36
C ALA A 204 -30.52 7.76 16.41
N ALA A 205 -29.63 6.76 16.53
CA ALA A 205 -29.73 5.49 15.83
C ALA A 205 -30.99 4.73 16.24
N GLN A 206 -31.31 4.69 17.55
CA GLN A 206 -32.52 4.06 18.07
C GLN A 206 -33.80 4.77 17.58
N GLU A 207 -33.79 6.10 17.50
CA GLU A 207 -34.89 6.88 16.91
C GLU A 207 -35.04 6.64 15.39
N ARG A 208 -33.94 6.53 14.64
CA ARG A 208 -33.97 6.19 13.20
C ARG A 208 -34.45 4.77 12.97
N ALA A 209 -34.01 3.81 13.78
CA ALA A 209 -34.46 2.43 13.71
C ALA A 209 -35.97 2.33 14.03
N ALA A 210 -36.44 3.05 15.06
CA ALA A 210 -37.86 3.14 15.38
C ALA A 210 -38.67 3.77 14.23
N ARG A 211 -38.14 4.79 13.55
CA ARG A 211 -38.77 5.38 12.36
C ARG A 211 -38.84 4.39 11.18
N ARG A 212 -37.73 3.69 10.86
CA ARG A 212 -37.71 2.67 9.79
C ARG A 212 -38.74 1.56 10.05
N LEU A 213 -38.83 1.07 11.28
CA LEU A 213 -39.86 0.09 11.67
C LEU A 213 -41.27 0.64 11.50
N SER A 214 -41.52 1.90 11.91
CA SER A 214 -42.84 2.53 11.75
C SER A 214 -43.22 2.82 10.29
N GLU A 215 -42.25 3.03 9.40
CA GLU A 215 -42.47 3.20 7.96
C GLU A 215 -42.70 1.85 7.28
N GLN A 216 -41.96 0.82 7.68
CA GLN A 216 -42.14 -0.54 7.16
C GLN A 216 -43.49 -1.16 7.58
N ASP A 217 -43.97 -0.85 8.79
CA ASP A 217 -45.32 -1.21 9.24
C ASP A 217 -46.41 -0.48 8.43
N ARG A 218 -46.16 0.78 8.04
CA ARG A 218 -47.08 1.56 7.18
C ARG A 218 -47.12 1.08 5.74
N GLU A 219 -46.04 0.53 5.21
CA GLU A 219 -46.04 -0.09 3.87
C GLU A 219 -46.74 -1.46 3.86
N GLN A 220 -46.75 -2.18 5.00
CA GLN A 220 -47.53 -3.42 5.15
C GLN A 220 -49.03 -3.17 5.33
N GLU A 221 -49.44 -1.99 5.84
CA GLU A 221 -50.81 -1.49 5.71
C GLU A 221 -51.07 -1.01 4.27
N THR A 222 -51.02 -1.94 3.31
CA THR A 222 -51.65 -1.70 2.01
C THR A 222 -53.14 -1.43 2.29
N PRO A 223 -53.70 -0.25 1.98
CA PRO A 223 -55.10 0.01 2.24
C PRO A 223 -55.92 -1.03 1.46
N LEU A 224 -56.70 -1.83 2.21
CA LEU A 224 -57.63 -2.82 1.66
C LEU A 224 -58.36 -2.19 0.49
N ARG A 225 -58.16 -2.75 -0.72
CA ARG A 225 -58.82 -2.23 -1.91
C ARG A 225 -60.33 -2.40 -1.70
N LEU A 226 -61.10 -1.40 -2.12
CA LEU A 226 -62.56 -1.40 -2.00
C LEU A 226 -63.19 -2.69 -2.54
N GLU A 227 -62.54 -3.30 -3.52
CA GLU A 227 -62.92 -4.56 -4.15
C GLU A 227 -62.80 -5.78 -3.22
N ASP A 228 -61.84 -5.79 -2.30
CA ASP A 228 -61.70 -6.83 -1.27
C ASP A 228 -62.73 -6.65 -0.15
N LEU A 229 -63.02 -5.40 0.25
CA LEU A 229 -64.11 -5.08 1.18
C LEU A 229 -65.49 -5.52 0.65
N LEU A 230 -65.73 -5.37 -0.65
CA LEU A 230 -66.97 -5.81 -1.31
C LEU A 230 -67.07 -7.34 -1.38
N ARG A 231 -65.95 -8.05 -1.57
CA ARG A 231 -65.92 -9.53 -1.54
C ARG A 231 -66.21 -10.09 -0.16
N GLU A 232 -65.66 -9.48 0.88
CA GLU A 232 -65.90 -9.83 2.29
C GLU A 232 -67.39 -9.68 2.65
N GLN A 233 -67.99 -8.55 2.24
CA GLN A 233 -69.41 -8.26 2.49
C GLN A 233 -70.35 -9.21 1.75
N THR A 234 -69.94 -9.67 0.55
CA THR A 234 -70.69 -10.65 -0.24
C THR A 234 -70.62 -12.05 0.38
N ARG A 235 -69.50 -12.42 1.02
CA ARG A 235 -69.37 -13.67 1.79
C ARG A 235 -70.24 -13.67 3.04
N GLN A 236 -70.18 -12.62 3.86
CA GLN A 236 -71.01 -12.51 5.08
C GLN A 236 -72.51 -12.53 4.80
N ARG A 237 -72.95 -12.07 3.62
CA ARG A 237 -74.36 -12.07 3.25
C ARG A 237 -74.87 -13.43 2.74
N ARG A 238 -73.97 -14.37 2.41
CA ARG A 238 -74.32 -15.75 2.02
C ARG A 238 -74.36 -16.72 3.19
N GLU A 239 -73.81 -16.34 4.34
CA GLU A 239 -73.76 -17.15 5.56
C GLU A 239 -74.90 -16.83 6.56
N ARG A 240 -75.82 -15.94 6.18
CA ARG A 240 -77.12 -15.71 6.84
C ARG A 240 -78.25 -16.13 5.92
#